data_AF-A0A1J5RIZ6-F1
#
_entry.id   AF-A0A1J5RIZ6-F1
#
_cell.length_a   1.000
_cell.length_b   1.000
_cell.length_c   1.000
_cell.angle_alpha   90.00
_cell.angle_beta   90.00
_cell.angle_gamma   90.00
#
_symmetry.space_group_name_H-M   'P 1'
#
loop_
_entity.id
_entity.type
_entity.pdbx_description
1 polymer ?
#
loop_
_entity_poly.entity_id
_entity_poly.type
_entity_poly.pdbx_seq_one_letter_code
_entity_poly.pdbx_strand_id
1 'polypeptide(L)'
;MTPEFFALLAALLLVVVGMARPLGRFFGWIMDGRPAWGPLARLEDGLLRLCGVRRTEMGWRAYAVALMMFSLLGTLLLYALQRLQGWLPLNPQQLGAISPDSSFNTAISFVTNTNWQDYAGETTMSNLTQMLGLAVQNFLSAASGIAVAFALIRGFARHSVHEIGNFWVDLYRITAYALLPLSLLLAVALVSQGVIQNFSADTPVTLLQATTYTTPKLDAAGKPVKDAAGQAVRQTVTVARQILPMGPVASQEAIKELGTNGGGFFNANSAHPYENPNALSNFLEMTAVLLIPAALVYTFGLAVGDTRQGWALLAAMVLVFAAAVSGLAAAEQQGNPAIAALGVNQAHSVLQSGGNMEGKETRFGIAASALFDAVTTTTSCGAVNAMIDSFTPLGGLVPMALIQLGEVVFGGVGSGLAGMLVFALVAVFVGGLMIGRTPEYVGKKVEAFDMKMVSIAVLLMPALVLLGTALAVVVPAGLAGLANPGAHGFSEIFYAFTSAANNNGSAFAGLSVNTPFYNGWLGVVMLFGRFGVMVPTLALAGSLAAKKRIPAGGGTLPTHGPLFISLLIGVLLLVGALNFFPAWGLGPIVEQLQLWK
;
A
#
# COMPACT_ATOMS: atom_id res chain seq x y z
N MET A 1 18.14 -19.11 -5.57
CA MET A 1 18.17 -17.65 -5.83
C MET A 1 19.30 -17.34 -6.78
N THR A 2 19.13 -16.36 -7.66
CA THR A 2 20.05 -16.09 -8.75
C THR A 2 20.91 -14.85 -8.47
N PRO A 3 22.09 -14.69 -9.09
CA PRO A 3 22.91 -13.48 -8.96
C PRO A 3 22.18 -12.19 -9.38
N GLU A 4 21.30 -12.28 -10.37
CA GLU A 4 20.50 -11.17 -10.90
C GLU A 4 19.56 -10.60 -9.83
N PHE A 5 18.94 -11.47 -9.02
CA PHE A 5 18.10 -11.05 -7.90
C PHE A 5 18.89 -10.20 -6.89
N PHE A 6 20.06 -10.67 -6.46
CA PHE A 6 20.88 -9.93 -5.50
C PHE A 6 21.42 -8.63 -6.08
N ALA A 7 21.77 -8.60 -7.37
CA ALA A 7 22.19 -7.38 -8.05
C ALA A 7 21.05 -6.36 -8.10
N LEU A 8 19.82 -6.78 -8.44
CA LEU A 8 18.64 -5.92 -8.49
C LEU A 8 18.27 -5.37 -7.10
N LEU A 9 18.25 -6.23 -6.08
CA LEU A 9 18.01 -5.84 -4.69
C LEU A 9 19.06 -4.84 -4.19
N ALA A 10 20.34 -5.11 -4.46
CA ALA A 10 21.42 -4.20 -4.09
C ALA A 10 21.30 -2.85 -4.80
N ALA A 11 21.01 -2.84 -6.11
CA ALA A 11 20.81 -1.62 -6.87
C ALA A 11 19.64 -0.78 -6.32
N LEU A 12 18.49 -1.41 -6.04
CA LEU A 12 17.33 -0.75 -5.45
C LEU A 12 17.66 -0.14 -4.09
N LEU A 13 18.26 -0.93 -3.18
CA LEU A 13 18.60 -0.45 -1.84
C LEU A 13 19.66 0.65 -1.87
N LEU A 14 20.65 0.60 -2.77
CA LEU A 14 21.65 1.66 -2.93
C LEU A 14 20.99 2.98 -3.33
N VAL A 15 20.06 2.96 -4.29
CA VAL A 15 19.32 4.16 -4.71
C VAL A 15 18.45 4.69 -3.57
N VAL A 16 17.63 3.83 -2.93
CA VAL A 16 16.71 4.24 -1.87
C VAL A 16 17.43 4.79 -0.65
N VAL A 17 18.46 4.08 -0.14
CA VAL A 17 19.26 4.51 1.01
C VAL A 17 20.06 5.77 0.69
N GLY A 18 20.61 5.86 -0.54
CA GLY A 18 21.31 7.05 -1.02
C GLY A 18 20.41 8.29 -1.09
N MET A 19 19.15 8.11 -1.49
CA MET A 19 18.16 9.18 -1.63
C MET A 19 17.46 9.56 -0.32
N ALA A 20 17.49 8.71 0.70
CA ALA A 20 16.86 8.98 2.01
C ALA A 20 17.34 10.31 2.63
N ARG A 21 18.64 10.61 2.53
CA ARG A 21 19.23 11.85 3.07
C ARG A 21 18.81 13.13 2.31
N PRO A 22 19.03 13.27 0.99
CA PRO A 22 18.64 14.48 0.27
C PRO A 22 17.12 14.70 0.32
N LEU A 23 16.34 13.65 0.11
CA LEU A 23 14.88 13.76 0.11
C LEU A 23 14.34 14.00 1.53
N GLY A 24 14.95 13.42 2.56
CA GLY A 24 14.57 13.69 3.95
C GLY A 24 14.87 15.14 4.39
N ARG A 25 15.94 15.75 3.88
CA ARG A 25 16.17 17.20 4.08
C ARG A 25 15.09 18.04 3.41
N PHE A 26 14.66 17.64 2.22
CA PHE A 26 13.61 18.30 1.47
C PHE A 26 12.26 18.22 2.20
N PHE A 27 11.86 17.05 2.71
CA PHE A 27 10.65 16.94 3.53
C PHE A 27 10.76 17.71 4.86
N GLY A 28 11.93 17.74 5.49
CA GLY A 28 12.17 18.60 6.66
C GLY A 28 12.00 20.09 6.35
N TRP A 29 12.43 20.53 5.16
CA TRP A 29 12.22 21.90 4.70
C TRP A 29 10.73 22.24 4.53
N ILE A 30 9.95 21.34 3.92
CA ILE A 30 8.50 21.47 3.74
C ILE A 30 7.80 21.54 5.11
N MET A 31 8.17 20.65 6.03
CA MET A 31 7.61 20.57 7.38
C MET A 31 7.89 21.83 8.21
N ASP A 32 9.09 22.38 8.13
CA ASP A 32 9.51 23.60 8.84
C ASP A 32 8.93 24.88 8.21
N GLY A 33 8.48 24.82 6.95
CA GLY A 33 7.94 25.98 6.25
C GLY A 33 8.96 27.06 5.94
N ARG A 34 10.24 26.72 5.76
CA ARG A 34 11.23 27.71 5.30
C ARG A 34 10.82 28.20 3.91
N PRO A 35 11.07 29.45 3.54
CA PRO A 35 10.32 30.08 2.46
C PRO A 35 10.47 29.31 1.16
N ALA A 36 9.33 28.83 0.65
CA ALA A 36 9.16 28.65 -0.79
C ALA A 36 9.59 29.96 -1.47
N TRP A 37 10.17 29.87 -2.66
CA TRP A 37 10.60 31.04 -3.43
C TRP A 37 9.55 32.16 -3.35
N GLY A 38 9.95 33.41 -3.17
CA GLY A 38 9.03 34.52 -2.83
C GLY A 38 7.69 34.54 -3.60
N PRO A 39 7.66 34.25 -4.93
CA PRO A 39 6.40 34.10 -5.67
C PRO A 39 5.51 32.93 -5.22
N LEU A 40 6.07 31.76 -4.94
CA LEU A 40 5.34 30.59 -4.44
C LEU A 40 4.76 30.83 -3.06
N ALA A 41 5.51 31.49 -2.17
CA ALA A 41 5.02 31.86 -0.86
C ALA A 41 3.81 32.82 -0.94
N ARG A 42 3.83 33.78 -1.87
CA ARG A 42 2.69 34.67 -2.13
C ARG A 42 1.48 33.93 -2.70
N LEU A 43 1.71 32.96 -3.59
CA LEU A 43 0.65 32.11 -4.13
C LEU A 43 0.01 31.26 -3.03
N GLU A 44 0.83 30.61 -2.20
CA GLU A 44 0.39 29.86 -1.03
C GLU A 44 -0.45 30.73 -0.09
N ASP A 45 0.01 31.94 0.23
CA ASP A 45 -0.74 32.86 1.09
C ASP A 45 -2.07 33.28 0.45
N GLY A 46 -2.09 33.54 -0.87
CA GLY A 46 -3.31 33.88 -1.59
C GLY A 46 -4.33 32.74 -1.57
N LEU A 47 -3.89 31.51 -1.86
CA LEU A 47 -4.74 30.33 -1.90
C LEU A 47 -5.26 29.95 -0.50
N LEU A 48 -4.40 29.93 0.51
CA LEU A 48 -4.81 29.65 1.88
C LEU A 48 -5.83 30.70 2.38
N ARG A 49 -5.63 31.98 2.07
CA ARG A 49 -6.61 33.04 2.41
C ARG A 49 -7.93 32.88 1.67
N LEU A 50 -7.91 32.53 0.38
CA LEU A 50 -9.12 32.24 -0.41
C LEU A 50 -9.93 31.08 0.18
N CYS A 51 -9.24 30.04 0.68
CA CYS A 51 -9.86 28.92 1.37
C CYS A 51 -10.22 29.21 2.84
N GLY A 52 -10.01 30.44 3.33
CA GLY A 52 -10.27 30.81 4.73
C GLY A 52 -9.32 30.18 5.75
N VAL A 53 -8.21 29.58 5.31
CA VAL A 53 -7.23 28.92 6.16
C VAL A 53 -6.35 29.96 6.85
N ARG A 54 -6.45 30.00 8.18
CA ARG A 54 -5.50 30.75 9.02
C ARG A 54 -4.31 29.85 9.34
N ARG A 55 -3.09 30.40 9.30
CA ARG A 55 -1.84 29.71 9.69
C ARG A 55 -1.69 29.51 11.21
N THR A 56 -2.78 29.56 11.95
CA THR A 56 -2.78 29.31 13.40
C THR A 56 -2.44 27.85 13.65
N GLU A 57 -1.51 27.62 14.57
CA GLU A 57 -1.13 26.30 15.03
C GLU A 57 -2.34 25.58 15.67
N MET A 58 -2.38 24.25 15.53
CA MET A 58 -3.46 23.38 15.99
C MET A 58 -2.93 22.41 17.05
N GLY A 59 -3.70 22.20 18.11
CA GLY A 59 -3.56 21.03 18.97
C GLY A 59 -4.06 19.76 18.28
N TRP A 60 -3.72 18.60 18.84
CA TRP A 60 -4.00 17.31 18.20
C TRP A 60 -5.48 17.05 17.89
N ARG A 61 -6.40 17.51 18.75
CA ARG A 61 -7.84 17.33 18.54
C ARG A 61 -8.35 18.08 17.32
N ALA A 62 -7.96 19.36 17.20
CA ALA A 62 -8.34 20.18 16.06
C ALA A 62 -7.74 19.65 14.76
N TYR A 63 -6.48 19.19 14.82
CA TYR A 63 -5.80 18.55 13.70
C TYR A 63 -6.52 17.27 13.26
N ALA A 64 -6.89 16.39 14.20
CA ALA A 64 -7.62 15.16 13.92
C ALA A 64 -9.01 15.42 13.33
N VAL A 65 -9.76 16.39 13.88
CA VAL A 65 -11.07 16.76 13.34
C VAL A 65 -10.96 17.32 11.91
N ALA A 66 -9.95 18.16 11.63
CA ALA A 66 -9.71 18.68 10.30
C ALA A 66 -9.44 17.56 9.29
N LEU A 67 -8.58 16.61 9.66
CA LEU A 67 -8.29 15.42 8.85
C LEU A 67 -9.55 14.58 8.60
N MET A 68 -10.30 14.24 9.65
CA MET A 68 -11.50 13.40 9.53
C MET A 68 -12.58 14.05 8.65
N MET A 69 -12.81 15.36 8.82
CA MET A 69 -13.79 16.09 8.01
C MET A 69 -13.34 16.21 6.54
N PHE A 70 -12.05 16.42 6.31
CA PHE A 70 -11.49 16.47 4.96
C PHE A 70 -11.64 15.13 4.24
N SER A 71 -11.28 14.04 4.91
CA SER A 71 -11.44 12.68 4.37
C SER A 71 -12.90 12.33 4.11
N LEU A 72 -13.82 12.65 5.05
CA LEU A 72 -15.25 12.42 4.85
C LEU A 72 -15.77 13.15 3.60
N LEU A 73 -15.40 14.41 3.42
CA LEU A 73 -15.79 15.18 2.23
C LEU A 73 -15.21 14.53 0.96
N GLY A 74 -13.95 14.10 0.99
CA GLY A 74 -13.32 13.36 -0.11
C GLY A 74 -14.10 12.09 -0.48
N THR A 75 -14.53 11.30 0.51
CA THR A 75 -15.32 10.08 0.29
C THR A 75 -16.66 10.41 -0.35
N LEU A 76 -17.38 11.42 0.15
CA LEU A 76 -18.69 11.79 -0.38
C LEU A 76 -18.59 12.32 -1.82
N LEU A 77 -17.57 13.12 -2.13
CA LEU A 77 -17.34 13.65 -3.47
C LEU A 77 -16.97 12.54 -4.45
N LEU A 78 -16.07 11.61 -4.06
CA LEU A 78 -15.69 10.48 -4.91
C LEU A 78 -16.85 9.50 -5.12
N TYR A 79 -17.65 9.26 -4.09
CA TYR A 79 -18.89 8.47 -4.21
C TYR A 79 -19.86 9.11 -5.21
N ALA A 80 -20.11 10.41 -5.08
CA ALA A 80 -20.98 11.14 -5.99
C ALA A 80 -20.46 11.10 -7.43
N LEU A 81 -19.15 11.27 -7.65
CA LEU A 81 -18.53 11.21 -8.97
C LEU A 81 -18.80 9.86 -9.67
N GLN A 82 -18.63 8.75 -8.95
CA GLN A 82 -18.89 7.40 -9.46
C GLN A 82 -20.38 7.16 -9.75
N ARG A 83 -21.28 7.65 -8.89
CA ARG A 83 -22.73 7.52 -9.07
C ARG A 83 -23.29 8.39 -10.19
N LEU A 84 -22.62 9.50 -10.50
CA LEU A 84 -23.02 10.43 -11.56
C LEU A 84 -22.23 10.23 -12.86
N GLN A 85 -21.27 9.31 -12.89
CA GLN A 85 -20.34 9.07 -14.00
C GLN A 85 -21.01 9.03 -15.38
N GLY A 86 -22.17 8.39 -15.50
CA GLY A 86 -22.89 8.26 -16.77
C GLY A 86 -23.31 9.58 -17.41
N TRP A 87 -23.34 10.69 -16.67
CA TRP A 87 -23.71 12.02 -17.16
C TRP A 87 -22.52 12.99 -17.29
N LEU A 88 -21.34 12.55 -16.89
CA LEU A 88 -20.15 13.39 -16.84
C LEU A 88 -19.34 13.33 -18.15
N PRO A 89 -18.59 14.40 -18.49
CA PRO A 89 -17.75 14.42 -19.69
C PRO A 89 -16.55 13.47 -19.55
N LEU A 90 -15.73 13.35 -20.61
CA LEU A 90 -14.58 12.44 -20.66
C LEU A 90 -14.96 10.98 -20.30
N ASN A 91 -16.09 10.54 -20.85
CA ASN A 91 -16.57 9.16 -20.81
C ASN A 91 -16.77 8.63 -22.25
N PRO A 92 -15.67 8.44 -23.02
CA PRO A 92 -15.77 8.06 -24.43
C PRO A 92 -16.48 6.71 -24.65
N GLN A 93 -16.40 5.80 -23.67
CA GLN A 93 -17.02 4.48 -23.68
C GLN A 93 -18.49 4.49 -23.21
N GLN A 94 -19.02 5.65 -22.79
CA GLN A 94 -20.39 5.79 -22.28
C GLN A 94 -20.72 4.85 -21.11
N LEU A 95 -19.75 4.64 -20.21
CA LEU A 95 -19.91 3.79 -19.04
C LEU A 95 -21.00 4.35 -18.11
N GLY A 96 -21.85 3.46 -17.59
CA GLY A 96 -22.95 3.80 -16.70
C GLY A 96 -22.50 4.20 -15.28
N ALA A 97 -23.49 4.43 -14.42
CA ALA A 97 -23.26 4.68 -13.00
C ALA A 97 -22.87 3.38 -12.26
N ILE A 98 -21.81 3.45 -11.46
CA ILE A 98 -21.23 2.30 -10.73
C ILE A 98 -22.12 1.93 -9.55
N SER A 99 -22.37 0.66 -9.25
CA SER A 99 -23.31 0.26 -8.18
C SER A 99 -23.06 0.94 -6.82
N PRO A 100 -24.09 1.14 -5.98
CA PRO A 100 -23.93 1.85 -4.71
C PRO A 100 -22.91 1.23 -3.76
N ASP A 101 -22.82 -0.10 -3.71
CA ASP A 101 -21.92 -0.85 -2.85
C ASP A 101 -20.46 -0.77 -3.34
N SER A 102 -20.21 -0.95 -4.63
CA SER A 102 -18.88 -0.79 -5.22
C SER A 102 -18.40 0.67 -5.15
N SER A 103 -19.30 1.63 -5.39
CA SER A 103 -18.99 3.07 -5.22
C SER A 103 -18.62 3.41 -3.78
N PHE A 104 -19.31 2.81 -2.79
CA PHE A 104 -19.00 2.98 -1.37
C PHE A 104 -17.62 2.41 -1.04
N ASN A 105 -17.35 1.18 -1.47
CA ASN A 105 -16.07 0.53 -1.24
C ASN A 105 -14.92 1.33 -1.86
N THR A 106 -15.01 1.62 -3.17
CA THR A 106 -13.99 2.37 -3.92
C THR A 106 -13.76 3.76 -3.33
N ALA A 107 -14.82 4.48 -2.94
CA ALA A 107 -14.67 5.82 -2.38
C ALA A 107 -13.92 5.81 -1.03
N ILE A 108 -14.19 4.82 -0.17
CA ILE A 108 -13.45 4.65 1.08
C ILE A 108 -12.02 4.23 0.77
N SER A 109 -11.87 3.20 -0.05
CA SER A 109 -10.61 2.59 -0.47
C SER A 109 -9.56 3.63 -0.89
N PHE A 110 -9.93 4.56 -1.78
CA PHE A 110 -9.01 5.60 -2.25
C PHE A 110 -8.73 6.67 -1.18
N VAL A 111 -9.73 7.06 -0.38
CA VAL A 111 -9.55 8.03 0.71
C VAL A 111 -8.70 7.46 1.85
N THR A 112 -8.77 6.15 2.09
CA THR A 112 -7.97 5.44 3.07
C THR A 112 -6.58 5.08 2.57
N ASN A 113 -6.21 5.54 1.36
CA ASN A 113 -4.91 5.25 0.73
C ASN A 113 -4.69 3.76 0.47
N THR A 114 -5.76 2.98 0.35
CA THR A 114 -5.72 1.53 0.16
C THR A 114 -5.84 1.17 -1.30
N ASN A 115 -6.73 1.85 -2.02
CA ASN A 115 -7.06 1.58 -3.41
C ASN A 115 -7.29 0.09 -3.73
N TRP A 116 -7.90 -0.64 -2.79
CA TRP A 116 -8.62 -1.87 -3.07
C TRP A 116 -9.52 -1.73 -4.30
N GLN A 117 -9.46 -2.69 -5.22
CA GLN A 117 -10.22 -2.72 -6.46
C GLN A 117 -11.10 -3.98 -6.51
N ASP A 118 -12.41 -3.80 -6.40
CA ASP A 118 -13.42 -4.83 -6.67
C ASP A 118 -13.91 -4.77 -8.14
N TYR A 119 -13.25 -3.99 -8.98
CA TYR A 119 -13.67 -3.67 -10.34
C TYR A 119 -12.51 -3.75 -11.33
N ALA A 120 -12.85 -3.99 -12.60
CA ALA A 120 -11.92 -3.81 -13.71
C ALA A 120 -12.02 -2.38 -14.23
N GLY A 121 -10.91 -1.62 -14.15
CA GLY A 121 -10.90 -0.18 -14.42
C GLY A 121 -11.35 0.19 -15.83
N GLU A 122 -10.87 -0.54 -16.84
CA GLU A 122 -11.18 -0.35 -18.27
C GLU A 122 -12.65 -0.57 -18.64
N THR A 123 -13.41 -1.30 -17.82
CA THR A 123 -14.83 -1.61 -18.10
C THR A 123 -15.79 -0.94 -17.12
N THR A 124 -15.28 -0.34 -16.03
CA THR A 124 -16.10 0.21 -14.95
C THR A 124 -15.94 1.71 -14.77
N MET A 125 -14.73 2.24 -14.92
CA MET A 125 -14.38 3.63 -14.59
C MET A 125 -14.18 4.47 -15.85
N SER A 126 -14.83 5.63 -15.92
CA SER A 126 -14.59 6.61 -16.99
C SER A 126 -13.26 7.33 -16.79
N ASN A 127 -12.71 7.91 -17.87
CA ASN A 127 -11.48 8.71 -17.79
C ASN A 127 -11.61 9.90 -16.82
N LEU A 128 -12.80 10.52 -16.71
CA LEU A 128 -13.02 11.57 -15.72
C LEU A 128 -12.97 11.04 -14.29
N THR A 129 -13.61 9.90 -14.02
CA THR A 129 -13.64 9.32 -12.67
C THR A 129 -12.25 8.92 -12.22
N GLN A 130 -11.47 8.29 -13.10
CA GLN A 130 -10.05 7.98 -12.89
C GLN A 130 -9.26 9.27 -12.60
N MET A 131 -9.36 10.28 -13.46
CA MET A 131 -8.56 11.50 -13.36
C MET A 131 -8.95 12.44 -12.20
N LEU A 132 -10.23 12.79 -12.08
CA LEU A 132 -10.73 13.79 -11.13
C LEU A 132 -11.13 13.18 -9.79
N GLY A 133 -11.40 11.88 -9.75
CA GLY A 133 -11.75 11.16 -8.53
C GLY A 133 -10.55 10.42 -7.96
N LEU A 134 -10.16 9.34 -8.64
CA LEU A 134 -9.19 8.37 -8.14
C LEU A 134 -7.79 8.98 -8.01
N ALA A 135 -7.26 9.60 -9.07
CA ALA A 135 -5.94 10.24 -9.03
C ALA A 135 -5.88 11.42 -8.03
N VAL A 136 -6.96 12.21 -7.90
CA VAL A 136 -7.03 13.28 -6.89
C VAL A 136 -6.96 12.69 -5.48
N GLN A 137 -7.71 11.62 -5.20
CA GLN A 137 -7.61 10.97 -3.90
C GLN A 137 -6.23 10.37 -3.66
N ASN A 138 -5.54 9.84 -4.68
CA ASN A 138 -4.17 9.35 -4.52
C ASN A 138 -3.23 10.42 -3.93
N PHE A 139 -3.32 11.66 -4.43
CA PHE A 139 -2.57 12.79 -3.85
C PHE A 139 -3.00 13.10 -2.42
N LEU A 140 -4.31 13.22 -2.19
CA LEU A 140 -4.84 13.74 -0.92
C LEU A 140 -4.73 12.74 0.23
N SER A 141 -4.89 11.44 -0.04
CA SER A 141 -4.74 10.36 0.94
C SER A 141 -3.28 10.18 1.35
N ALA A 142 -2.35 10.29 0.38
CA ALA A 142 -0.91 10.24 0.63
C ALA A 142 -0.46 11.47 1.42
N ALA A 143 -0.90 12.67 1.00
CA ALA A 143 -0.61 13.90 1.71
C ALA A 143 -1.14 13.90 3.15
N SER A 144 -2.33 13.34 3.38
CA SER A 144 -2.89 13.17 4.72
C SER A 144 -2.05 12.22 5.59
N GLY A 145 -1.52 11.13 5.01
CA GLY A 145 -0.57 10.24 5.68
C GLY A 145 0.71 10.94 6.12
N ILE A 146 1.36 11.67 5.19
CA ILE A 146 2.56 12.47 5.49
C ILE A 146 2.26 13.55 6.54
N ALA A 147 1.10 14.19 6.47
CA ALA A 147 0.69 15.21 7.44
C ALA A 147 0.57 14.65 8.87
N VAL A 148 0.07 13.41 9.03
CA VAL A 148 0.05 12.73 10.33
C VAL A 148 1.48 12.39 10.80
N ALA A 149 2.36 11.93 9.89
CA ALA A 149 3.77 11.73 10.21
C ALA A 149 4.47 13.01 10.64
N PHE A 150 4.25 14.14 9.95
CA PHE A 150 4.78 15.45 10.33
C PHE A 150 4.32 15.87 11.73
N ALA A 151 3.03 15.69 12.03
CA ALA A 151 2.48 15.97 13.35
C ALA A 151 3.16 15.11 14.44
N LEU A 152 3.39 13.82 14.18
CA LEU A 152 4.09 12.92 15.10
C LEU A 152 5.58 13.28 15.28
N ILE A 153 6.29 13.58 14.18
CA ILE A 153 7.68 14.06 14.21
C ILE A 153 7.77 15.32 15.08
N ARG A 154 6.86 16.28 14.89
CA ARG A 154 6.77 17.49 15.73
C ARG A 154 6.46 17.15 17.17
N GLY A 155 5.64 16.13 17.45
CA GLY A 155 5.39 15.63 18.81
C GLY A 155 6.66 15.20 19.54
N PHE A 156 7.57 14.51 18.85
CA PHE A 156 8.87 14.16 19.43
C PHE A 156 9.84 15.35 19.51
N ALA A 157 9.89 16.17 18.46
CA ALA A 157 10.86 17.26 18.34
C ALA A 157 10.54 18.47 19.25
N ARG A 158 9.26 18.84 19.39
CA ARG A 158 8.83 19.99 20.19
C ARG A 158 8.76 19.64 21.67
N HIS A 159 8.87 20.63 22.54
CA HIS A 159 8.92 20.42 24.00
C HIS A 159 8.09 21.47 24.74
N SER A 160 7.27 21.02 25.69
CA SER A 160 6.41 21.88 26.54
C SER A 160 5.44 22.77 25.76
N VAL A 161 4.89 22.26 24.66
CA VAL A 161 3.89 22.95 23.82
C VAL A 161 2.70 22.02 23.55
N HIS A 162 1.54 22.57 23.23
CA HIS A 162 0.33 21.77 22.99
C HIS A 162 0.02 21.60 21.49
N GLU A 163 0.76 22.30 20.64
CA GLU A 163 0.52 22.41 19.21
C GLU A 163 1.46 21.54 18.38
N ILE A 164 0.92 20.96 17.30
CA ILE A 164 1.60 19.99 16.42
C ILE A 164 1.60 20.39 14.93
N GLY A 165 1.34 21.67 14.62
CA GLY A 165 1.32 22.20 13.26
C GLY A 165 -0.08 22.61 12.81
N ASN A 166 -0.31 22.65 11.49
CA ASN A 166 -1.60 23.00 10.91
C ASN A 166 -1.88 22.10 9.71
N PHE A 167 -2.92 21.27 9.84
CA PHE A 167 -3.26 20.23 8.86
C PHE A 167 -3.41 20.78 7.45
N TRP A 168 -4.08 21.92 7.27
CA TRP A 168 -4.34 22.50 5.95
C TRP A 168 -3.06 23.01 5.28
N VAL A 169 -2.15 23.59 6.06
CA VAL A 169 -0.85 24.06 5.56
C VAL A 169 0.02 22.86 5.18
N ASP A 170 0.04 21.82 6.02
CA ASP A 170 0.80 20.60 5.74
C ASP A 170 0.27 19.92 4.48
N LEU A 171 -1.05 19.69 4.40
CA LEU A 171 -1.72 19.09 3.25
C LEU A 171 -1.39 19.82 1.95
N TYR A 172 -1.51 21.15 1.93
CA TYR A 172 -1.21 21.95 0.74
C TYR A 172 0.26 21.81 0.34
N ARG A 173 1.20 22.00 1.27
CA ARG A 173 2.63 22.00 0.94
C ARG A 173 3.13 20.63 0.51
N ILE A 174 2.66 19.58 1.17
CA ILE A 174 3.00 18.21 0.79
C ILE A 174 2.51 17.94 -0.65
N THR A 175 1.26 18.31 -0.95
CA THR A 175 0.68 18.10 -2.28
C THR A 175 1.38 18.94 -3.35
N ALA A 176 1.47 20.26 -3.14
CA ALA A 176 1.92 21.22 -4.14
C ALA A 176 3.45 21.23 -4.32
N TYR A 177 4.22 21.06 -3.23
CA TYR A 177 5.68 21.16 -3.29
C TYR A 177 6.40 19.82 -3.36
N ALA A 178 5.81 18.72 -2.87
CA ALA A 178 6.43 17.39 -2.96
C ALA A 178 5.75 16.49 -4.00
N LEU A 179 4.50 16.07 -3.73
CA LEU A 179 3.87 15.01 -4.50
C LEU A 179 3.65 15.40 -5.97
N LEU A 180 3.10 16.59 -6.24
CA LEU A 180 2.82 17.04 -7.60
C LEU A 180 4.09 17.13 -8.48
N PRO A 181 5.17 17.84 -8.09
CA PRO A 181 6.36 17.91 -8.93
C PRO A 181 7.08 16.57 -9.07
N LEU A 182 7.17 15.75 -8.01
CA LEU A 182 7.78 14.43 -8.10
C LEU A 182 6.97 13.50 -9.02
N SER A 183 5.64 13.53 -8.93
CA SER A 183 4.76 12.74 -9.79
C SER A 183 4.83 13.19 -11.24
N LEU A 184 4.95 14.50 -11.50
CA LEU A 184 5.13 15.00 -12.86
C LEU A 184 6.43 14.47 -13.49
N LEU A 185 7.55 14.51 -12.74
CA LEU A 185 8.83 14.00 -13.21
C LEU A 185 8.76 12.49 -13.48
N LEU A 186 8.16 11.72 -12.58
CA LEU A 186 8.00 10.29 -12.74
C LEU A 186 7.05 9.95 -13.91
N ALA A 187 5.92 10.65 -14.05
CA ALA A 187 4.98 10.43 -15.15
C ALA A 187 5.65 10.65 -16.51
N VAL A 188 6.45 11.72 -16.67
CA VAL A 188 7.21 11.96 -17.90
C VAL A 188 8.24 10.86 -18.16
N ALA A 189 8.93 10.39 -17.12
CA ALA A 189 9.85 9.26 -17.23
C ALA A 189 9.12 7.98 -17.67
N LEU A 190 7.97 7.67 -17.07
CA LEU A 190 7.13 6.50 -17.42
C LEU A 190 6.60 6.59 -18.86
N VAL A 191 6.11 7.76 -19.30
CA VAL A 191 5.71 7.97 -20.71
C VAL A 191 6.87 7.69 -21.66
N SER A 192 8.09 8.12 -21.31
CA SER A 192 9.28 7.83 -22.13
C SER A 192 9.58 6.33 -22.27
N GLN A 193 9.09 5.51 -21.35
CA GLN A 193 9.25 4.06 -21.33
C GLN A 193 8.09 3.30 -22.01
N GLY A 194 6.99 3.99 -22.35
CA GLY A 194 5.85 3.40 -23.07
C GLY A 194 4.52 3.39 -22.30
N VAL A 195 4.47 3.97 -21.09
CA VAL A 195 3.22 4.17 -20.35
C VAL A 195 2.34 5.17 -21.09
N ILE A 196 1.06 4.86 -21.26
CA ILE A 196 0.16 5.70 -22.08
C ILE A 196 -0.29 6.94 -21.29
N GLN A 197 -0.53 8.05 -21.99
CA GLN A 197 -1.10 9.26 -21.41
C GLN A 197 -1.90 10.03 -22.47
N ASN A 198 -3.20 9.75 -22.59
CA ASN A 198 -4.09 10.42 -23.54
C ASN A 198 -5.55 10.42 -23.07
N PHE A 199 -6.45 10.99 -23.87
CA PHE A 199 -7.90 10.97 -23.62
C PHE A 199 -8.66 10.40 -24.82
N SER A 200 -8.01 9.58 -25.65
CA SER A 200 -8.67 8.97 -26.81
C SER A 200 -9.71 7.95 -26.37
N ALA A 201 -10.69 7.69 -27.24
CA ALA A 201 -11.54 6.52 -27.11
C ALA A 201 -10.72 5.23 -27.29
N ASP A 202 -11.28 4.11 -26.83
CA ASP A 202 -10.64 2.81 -27.01
C ASP A 202 -10.43 2.51 -28.48
N THR A 203 -9.27 1.95 -28.80
CA THR A 203 -8.83 1.77 -30.18
C THR A 203 -9.10 0.34 -30.64
N PRO A 204 -9.97 0.13 -31.64
CA PRO A 204 -10.16 -1.19 -32.22
C PRO A 204 -8.96 -1.54 -33.12
N VAL A 205 -8.35 -2.70 -32.87
CA VAL A 205 -7.20 -3.22 -33.63
C VAL A 205 -7.57 -4.55 -34.25
N THR A 206 -7.29 -4.71 -35.55
CA THR A 206 -7.45 -5.99 -36.24
C THR A 206 -6.25 -6.87 -35.94
N LEU A 207 -6.50 -8.10 -35.48
CA LEU A 207 -5.44 -9.05 -35.16
C LEU A 207 -4.78 -9.57 -36.43
N LEU A 208 -3.47 -9.82 -36.37
CA LEU A 208 -2.73 -10.47 -37.47
C LEU A 208 -3.23 -11.90 -37.71
N GLN A 209 -3.65 -12.58 -36.65
CA GLN A 209 -4.24 -13.91 -36.68
C GLN A 209 -5.50 -13.92 -35.81
N ALA A 210 -6.62 -14.38 -36.36
CA ALA A 210 -7.84 -14.55 -35.59
C ALA A 210 -7.73 -15.75 -34.66
N THR A 211 -8.10 -15.55 -33.39
CA THR A 211 -8.10 -16.61 -32.37
C THR A 211 -9.49 -17.20 -32.24
N THR A 212 -9.61 -18.51 -32.32
CA THR A 212 -10.90 -19.22 -32.16
C THR A 212 -10.85 -20.09 -30.92
N TYR A 213 -11.79 -19.90 -30.00
CA TYR A 213 -11.91 -20.71 -28.80
C TYR A 213 -13.37 -20.96 -28.46
N THR A 214 -13.60 -21.96 -27.61
CA THR A 214 -14.94 -22.39 -27.25
C THR A 214 -15.28 -21.91 -25.84
N THR A 215 -16.33 -21.12 -25.70
CA THR A 215 -16.81 -20.59 -24.41
C THR A 215 -18.23 -21.09 -24.11
N PRO A 216 -18.64 -21.23 -22.84
CA PRO A 216 -20.05 -21.43 -22.50
C PRO A 216 -20.91 -20.31 -23.11
N LYS A 217 -21.98 -20.69 -23.79
CA LYS A 217 -23.00 -19.74 -24.23
C LYS A 217 -23.71 -19.20 -23.00
N LEU A 218 -23.70 -17.89 -22.82
CA LEU A 218 -24.38 -17.22 -21.70
C LEU A 218 -25.79 -16.79 -22.11
N ASP A 219 -26.73 -16.79 -21.17
CA ASP A 219 -28.06 -16.21 -21.32
C ASP A 219 -28.03 -14.68 -21.10
N ALA A 220 -29.19 -14.02 -21.20
CA ALA A 220 -29.32 -12.58 -20.98
C ALA A 220 -28.98 -12.13 -19.54
N ALA A 221 -28.90 -13.07 -18.59
CA ALA A 221 -28.49 -12.84 -17.21
C ALA A 221 -27.01 -13.23 -16.97
N GLY A 222 -26.25 -13.54 -18.03
CA GLY A 222 -24.84 -13.91 -17.95
C GLY A 222 -24.59 -15.32 -17.41
N LYS A 223 -25.62 -16.19 -17.31
CA LYS A 223 -25.47 -17.56 -16.83
C LYS A 223 -25.24 -18.53 -17.99
N PRO A 224 -24.40 -19.58 -17.81
CA PRO A 224 -24.24 -20.61 -18.84
C PRO A 224 -25.57 -21.28 -19.18
N VAL A 225 -25.98 -21.20 -20.44
CA VAL A 225 -27.11 -21.95 -20.99
C VAL A 225 -26.78 -23.43 -20.85
N LYS A 226 -27.65 -24.18 -20.19
CA LYS A 226 -27.48 -25.63 -20.01
C LYS A 226 -28.25 -26.40 -21.08
N ASP A 227 -27.67 -27.50 -21.54
CA ASP A 227 -28.33 -28.47 -22.41
C ASP A 227 -29.29 -29.38 -21.60
N ALA A 228 -29.95 -30.31 -22.30
CA ALA A 228 -30.87 -31.26 -21.68
C ALA A 228 -30.20 -32.21 -20.65
N ALA A 229 -28.88 -32.34 -20.67
CA ALA A 229 -28.08 -33.10 -19.70
C ALA A 229 -27.54 -32.23 -18.55
N GLY A 230 -27.90 -30.95 -18.51
CA GLY A 230 -27.44 -30.00 -17.49
C GLY A 230 -26.03 -29.47 -17.70
N GLN A 231 -25.38 -29.77 -18.84
CA GLN A 231 -24.04 -29.28 -19.18
C GLN A 231 -24.12 -27.95 -19.91
N ALA A 232 -23.11 -27.09 -19.74
CA ALA A 232 -23.10 -25.79 -20.43
C ALA A 232 -22.96 -25.97 -21.94
N VAL A 233 -23.93 -25.44 -22.70
CA VAL A 233 -23.88 -25.35 -24.16
C VAL A 233 -22.66 -24.52 -24.54
N ARG A 234 -21.80 -25.10 -25.36
CA ARG A 234 -20.56 -24.47 -25.79
C ARG A 234 -20.74 -23.80 -27.14
N GLN A 235 -20.25 -22.56 -27.28
CA GLN A 235 -20.23 -21.82 -28.54
C GLN A 235 -18.80 -21.50 -28.95
N THR A 236 -18.53 -21.63 -30.24
CA THR A 236 -17.25 -21.24 -30.83
C THR A 236 -17.27 -19.74 -31.08
N VAL A 237 -16.29 -19.03 -30.51
CA VAL A 237 -16.10 -17.59 -30.69
C VAL A 237 -14.79 -17.39 -31.45
N THR A 238 -14.88 -16.67 -32.56
CA THR A 238 -13.71 -16.22 -33.34
C THR A 238 -13.49 -14.74 -33.10
N VAL A 239 -12.34 -14.40 -32.54
CA VAL A 239 -11.92 -13.02 -32.26
C VAL A 239 -10.95 -12.59 -33.35
N ALA A 240 -11.38 -11.67 -34.21
CA ALA A 240 -10.55 -11.07 -35.28
C ALA A 240 -10.14 -9.62 -34.98
N ARG A 241 -10.79 -8.98 -33.99
CA ARG A 241 -10.51 -7.62 -33.54
C ARG A 241 -10.41 -7.60 -32.02
N GLN A 242 -9.46 -6.83 -31.50
CA GLN A 242 -9.33 -6.52 -30.08
C GLN A 242 -9.57 -5.03 -29.84
N ILE A 243 -10.04 -4.68 -28.65
CA ILE A 243 -10.22 -3.29 -28.22
C ILE A 243 -9.09 -2.97 -27.25
N LEU A 244 -8.29 -1.94 -27.56
CA LEU A 244 -7.22 -1.48 -26.69
C LEU A 244 -7.75 -0.33 -25.81
N PRO A 245 -7.76 -0.49 -24.48
CA PRO A 245 -8.27 0.55 -23.59
C PRO A 245 -7.27 1.71 -23.52
N MET A 246 -7.79 2.94 -23.58
CA MET A 246 -6.98 4.17 -23.61
C MET A 246 -7.30 5.07 -22.41
N GLY A 247 -6.36 5.96 -22.03
CA GLY A 247 -6.61 6.88 -20.92
C GLY A 247 -5.36 7.60 -20.38
N PRO A 248 -5.55 8.47 -19.37
CA PRO A 248 -4.48 9.26 -18.75
C PRO A 248 -3.70 8.44 -17.69
N VAL A 249 -3.11 7.32 -18.12
CA VAL A 249 -2.53 6.31 -17.22
C VAL A 249 -1.29 6.81 -16.49
N ALA A 250 -0.28 7.34 -17.19
CA ALA A 250 1.00 7.71 -16.60
C ALA A 250 0.90 8.72 -15.44
N SER A 251 -0.06 9.66 -15.52
CA SER A 251 -0.31 10.62 -14.45
C SER A 251 -0.84 9.97 -13.17
N GLN A 252 -1.67 8.94 -13.31
CA GLN A 252 -2.20 8.17 -12.19
C GLN A 252 -1.16 7.17 -11.67
N GLU A 253 -0.40 6.54 -12.58
CA GLU A 253 0.69 5.61 -12.27
C GLU A 253 1.75 6.27 -11.38
N ALA A 254 2.19 7.48 -11.76
CA ALA A 254 3.23 8.16 -11.01
C ALA A 254 2.83 8.46 -9.56
N ILE A 255 1.61 8.96 -9.34
CA ILE A 255 1.14 9.25 -7.98
C ILE A 255 0.78 7.97 -7.23
N LYS A 256 0.24 6.93 -7.89
CA LYS A 256 -0.12 5.69 -7.18
C LYS A 256 1.11 5.02 -6.58
N GLU A 257 2.25 5.08 -7.26
CA GLU A 257 3.51 4.50 -6.75
C GLU A 257 4.17 5.43 -5.73
N LEU A 258 4.33 6.73 -6.02
CA LEU A 258 4.94 7.69 -5.09
C LEU A 258 4.14 7.85 -3.79
N GLY A 259 2.82 7.84 -3.87
CA GLY A 259 1.91 7.98 -2.75
C GLY A 259 1.62 6.68 -2.01
N THR A 260 2.24 5.57 -2.44
CA THR A 260 1.95 4.20 -1.97
C THR A 260 0.45 3.96 -1.90
N ASN A 261 -0.24 4.22 -3.01
CA ASN A 261 -1.68 4.01 -3.14
C ASN A 261 -2.00 2.71 -3.87
N GLY A 262 -1.24 2.38 -4.92
CA GLY A 262 -1.32 1.12 -5.68
C GLY A 262 -2.56 0.84 -6.50
N GLY A 263 -3.57 1.72 -6.54
CA GLY A 263 -4.75 1.53 -7.39
C GLY A 263 -4.46 1.73 -8.87
N GLY A 264 -4.55 0.66 -9.64
CA GLY A 264 -4.23 0.62 -11.06
C GLY A 264 -5.32 1.24 -11.93
N PHE A 265 -4.92 1.70 -13.11
CA PHE A 265 -5.88 2.18 -14.10
C PHE A 265 -6.66 1.01 -14.71
N PHE A 266 -6.01 -0.13 -14.89
CA PHE A 266 -6.56 -1.38 -15.40
C PHE A 266 -6.69 -2.43 -14.30
N ASN A 267 -7.47 -3.48 -14.58
CA ASN A 267 -7.62 -4.61 -13.65
C ASN A 267 -6.27 -5.29 -13.33
N ALA A 268 -5.43 -5.46 -14.34
CA ALA A 268 -4.10 -6.06 -14.19
C ALA A 268 -3.03 -5.08 -13.67
N ASN A 269 -3.42 -3.92 -13.13
CA ASN A 269 -2.58 -2.97 -12.40
C ASN A 269 -1.16 -2.79 -13.01
N SER A 270 -0.09 -2.80 -12.20
CA SER A 270 1.30 -2.70 -12.63
C SER A 270 1.82 -3.94 -13.37
N ALA A 271 1.00 -4.97 -13.60
CA ALA A 271 1.30 -6.02 -14.57
C ALA A 271 0.89 -5.57 -15.99
N HIS A 272 -0.04 -4.63 -16.14
CA HIS A 272 -0.53 -4.22 -17.46
C HIS A 272 0.57 -3.49 -18.28
N PRO A 273 0.82 -3.83 -19.56
CA PRO A 273 1.87 -3.19 -20.38
C PRO A 273 1.74 -1.67 -20.56
N TYR A 274 0.53 -1.13 -20.42
CA TYR A 274 0.31 0.32 -20.45
C TYR A 274 0.54 1.04 -19.13
N GLU A 275 0.69 0.30 -18.02
CA GLU A 275 1.07 0.82 -16.70
C GLU A 275 2.57 0.60 -16.47
N ASN A 276 3.07 -0.59 -16.81
CA ASN A 276 4.47 -0.97 -16.60
C ASN A 276 5.07 -1.72 -17.82
N PRO A 277 5.54 -1.00 -18.84
CA PRO A 277 5.91 -1.59 -20.14
C PRO A 277 7.17 -2.46 -20.10
N ASN A 278 8.15 -2.17 -19.24
CA ASN A 278 9.46 -2.80 -19.30
C ASN A 278 10.21 -2.83 -17.96
N ALA A 279 11.38 -3.47 -17.93
CA ALA A 279 12.16 -3.62 -16.70
C ALA A 279 12.63 -2.28 -16.08
N LEU A 280 12.82 -1.23 -16.89
CA LEU A 280 13.21 0.09 -16.39
C LEU A 280 12.02 0.81 -15.74
N SER A 281 10.82 0.78 -16.33
CA SER A 281 9.62 1.30 -15.65
C SER A 281 9.38 0.58 -14.33
N ASN A 282 9.49 -0.75 -14.30
CA ASN A 282 9.34 -1.54 -13.09
C ASN A 282 10.35 -1.15 -11.99
N PHE A 283 11.61 -0.88 -12.36
CA PHE A 283 12.61 -0.38 -11.42
C PHE A 283 12.30 1.03 -10.90
N LEU A 284 11.79 1.92 -11.77
CA LEU A 284 11.38 3.27 -11.38
C LEU A 284 10.18 3.24 -10.43
N GLU A 285 9.19 2.39 -10.68
CA GLU A 285 8.02 2.18 -9.82
C GLU A 285 8.44 1.67 -8.44
N MET A 286 9.22 0.57 -8.36
CA MET A 286 9.74 0.05 -7.08
C MET A 286 10.54 1.11 -6.31
N THR A 287 11.33 1.92 -7.02
CA THR A 287 12.07 3.02 -6.41
C THR A 287 11.12 4.07 -5.85
N ALA A 288 10.13 4.50 -6.64
CA ALA A 288 9.16 5.52 -6.26
C ALA A 288 8.41 5.16 -4.97
N VAL A 289 7.97 3.91 -4.87
CA VAL A 289 7.27 3.34 -3.69
C VAL A 289 8.09 3.48 -2.40
N LEU A 290 9.41 3.26 -2.46
CA LEU A 290 10.28 3.27 -1.27
C LEU A 290 10.86 4.65 -0.92
N LEU A 291 10.87 5.60 -1.85
CA LEU A 291 11.60 6.87 -1.70
C LEU A 291 11.09 7.73 -0.54
N ILE A 292 9.79 8.01 -0.50
CA ILE A 292 9.19 8.87 0.52
C ILE A 292 9.23 8.21 1.92
N PRO A 293 8.85 6.93 2.08
CA PRO A 293 9.00 6.24 3.37
C PRO A 293 10.42 6.30 3.93
N ALA A 294 11.44 6.04 3.10
CA ALA A 294 12.85 6.13 3.51
C ALA A 294 13.27 7.55 3.89
N ALA A 295 12.80 8.56 3.15
CA ALA A 295 13.10 9.97 3.39
C ALA A 295 12.51 10.50 4.71
N LEU A 296 11.29 10.08 5.06
CA LEU A 296 10.63 10.52 6.29
C LEU A 296 11.36 10.04 7.54
N VAL A 297 11.99 8.86 7.50
CA VAL A 297 12.82 8.36 8.59
C VAL A 297 14.03 9.28 8.85
N TYR A 298 14.69 9.77 7.78
CA TYR A 298 15.76 10.76 7.92
C TYR A 298 15.23 12.12 8.40
N THR A 299 14.04 12.53 7.93
CA THR A 299 13.34 13.74 8.37
C THR A 299 13.11 13.72 9.88
N PHE A 300 12.66 12.59 10.42
CA PHE A 300 12.51 12.38 11.86
C PHE A 300 13.84 12.58 12.61
N GLY A 301 14.92 11.92 12.16
CA GLY A 301 16.25 12.05 12.77
C GLY A 301 16.77 13.49 12.77
N LEU A 302 16.53 14.24 11.69
CA LEU A 302 16.86 15.67 11.64
C LEU A 302 16.06 16.49 12.65
N ALA A 303 14.74 16.29 12.70
CA ALA A 303 13.84 17.07 13.53
C ALA A 303 14.10 16.89 15.02
N VAL A 304 14.46 15.68 15.46
CA VAL A 304 14.83 15.42 16.87
C VAL A 304 16.27 15.81 17.21
N GLY A 305 17.06 16.23 16.22
CA GLY A 305 18.44 16.68 16.38
C GLY A 305 19.48 15.56 16.45
N ASP A 306 19.12 14.31 16.15
CA ASP A 306 20.05 13.17 16.08
C ASP A 306 19.71 12.25 14.90
N THR A 307 20.45 12.40 13.81
CA THR A 307 20.21 11.62 12.58
C THR A 307 20.46 10.13 12.76
N ARG A 308 21.19 9.70 13.81
CA ARG A 308 21.42 8.28 14.09
C ARG A 308 20.12 7.57 14.45
N GLN A 309 19.15 8.27 15.02
CA GLN A 309 17.81 7.73 15.30
C GLN A 309 17.11 7.33 13.99
N GLY A 310 17.12 8.22 12.99
CA GLY A 310 16.60 7.91 11.66
C GLY A 310 17.34 6.73 11.04
N TRP A 311 18.67 6.74 11.01
CA TRP A 311 19.44 5.63 10.43
C TRP A 311 19.21 4.29 11.14
N ALA A 312 18.98 4.28 12.45
CA ALA A 312 18.67 3.06 13.19
C ALA A 312 17.31 2.48 12.80
N LEU A 313 16.28 3.32 12.64
CA LEU A 313 14.97 2.89 12.15
C LEU A 313 15.08 2.36 10.71
N LEU A 314 15.77 3.07 9.81
CA LEU A 314 15.95 2.64 8.43
C LEU A 314 16.74 1.33 8.34
N ALA A 315 17.77 1.15 9.17
CA ALA A 315 18.53 -0.09 9.23
C ALA A 315 17.64 -1.27 9.66
N ALA A 316 16.76 -1.07 10.66
CA ALA A 316 15.80 -2.10 11.05
C ALA A 316 14.86 -2.49 9.90
N MET A 317 14.33 -1.49 9.17
CA MET A 317 13.47 -1.72 8.01
C MET A 317 14.19 -2.49 6.90
N VAL A 318 15.39 -2.04 6.52
CA VAL A 318 16.19 -2.66 5.45
C VAL A 318 16.53 -4.11 5.78
N LEU A 319 16.88 -4.42 7.03
CA LEU A 319 17.23 -5.78 7.45
C LEU A 319 16.02 -6.73 7.37
N VAL A 320 14.86 -6.31 7.88
CA VAL A 320 13.64 -7.12 7.82
C VAL A 320 13.19 -7.31 6.38
N PHE A 321 13.18 -6.23 5.59
CA PHE A 321 12.82 -6.27 4.17
C PHE A 321 13.72 -7.21 3.37
N ALA A 322 15.05 -7.07 3.49
CA ALA A 322 16.01 -7.89 2.76
C ALA A 322 15.89 -9.38 3.10
N ALA A 323 15.61 -9.71 4.37
CA ALA A 323 15.38 -11.08 4.79
C ALA A 323 14.07 -11.64 4.20
N ALA A 324 12.98 -10.88 4.28
CA ALA A 324 11.68 -11.29 3.76
C ALA A 324 11.72 -11.50 2.24
N VAL A 325 12.21 -10.52 1.48
CA VAL A 325 12.26 -10.63 0.01
C VAL A 325 13.18 -11.75 -0.47
N SER A 326 14.27 -12.04 0.25
CA SER A 326 15.11 -13.20 -0.04
C SER A 326 14.36 -14.52 0.20
N GLY A 327 13.56 -14.60 1.27
CA GLY A 327 12.69 -15.75 1.53
C GLY A 327 11.63 -15.95 0.44
N LEU A 328 10.99 -14.85 0.01
CA LEU A 328 10.01 -14.84 -1.08
C LEU A 328 10.62 -15.32 -2.40
N ALA A 329 11.72 -14.71 -2.82
CA ALA A 329 12.41 -15.08 -4.05
C ALA A 329 12.92 -16.53 -4.00
N ALA A 330 13.37 -17.02 -2.83
CA ALA A 330 13.76 -18.41 -2.65
C ALA A 330 12.58 -19.38 -2.76
N ALA A 331 11.39 -19.01 -2.28
CA ALA A 331 10.18 -19.82 -2.41
C ALA A 331 9.74 -19.90 -3.87
N GLU A 332 9.62 -18.76 -4.57
CA GLU A 332 9.18 -18.74 -5.98
C GLU A 332 10.18 -19.44 -6.91
N GLN A 333 11.48 -19.35 -6.63
CA GLN A 333 12.51 -20.01 -7.42
C GLN A 333 12.49 -21.55 -7.29
N GLN A 334 11.89 -22.11 -6.23
CA GLN A 334 11.71 -23.56 -6.11
C GLN A 334 10.71 -24.12 -7.13
N GLY A 335 9.80 -23.28 -7.62
CA GLY A 335 8.77 -23.69 -8.57
C GLY A 335 7.71 -24.58 -7.96
N ASN A 336 6.92 -25.22 -8.82
CA ASN A 336 5.84 -26.10 -8.43
C ASN A 336 6.25 -27.57 -8.66
N PRO A 337 6.32 -28.42 -7.61
CA PRO A 337 6.72 -29.82 -7.76
C PRO A 337 5.76 -30.63 -8.65
N ALA A 338 4.46 -30.29 -8.67
CA ALA A 338 3.50 -30.94 -9.55
C ALA A 338 3.78 -30.64 -11.04
N ILE A 339 4.23 -29.42 -11.37
CA ILE A 339 4.64 -29.06 -12.73
C ILE A 339 5.94 -29.78 -13.11
N ALA A 340 6.89 -29.91 -12.16
CA ALA A 340 8.13 -30.65 -12.39
C ALA A 340 7.87 -32.14 -12.68
N ALA A 341 6.88 -32.74 -11.99
CA ALA A 341 6.47 -34.13 -12.21
C ALA A 341 5.90 -34.38 -13.63
N LEU A 342 5.42 -33.33 -14.32
CA LEU A 342 4.99 -33.40 -15.72
C LEU A 342 6.17 -33.35 -16.72
N GLY A 343 7.42 -33.28 -16.25
CA GLY A 343 8.62 -33.18 -17.08
C GLY A 343 8.89 -31.77 -17.61
N VAL A 344 8.19 -30.75 -17.11
CA VAL A 344 8.43 -29.34 -17.47
C VAL A 344 9.68 -28.83 -16.77
N ASN A 345 10.64 -28.34 -17.56
CA ASN A 345 11.90 -27.82 -17.05
C ASN A 345 11.71 -26.45 -16.37
N GLN A 346 11.75 -26.42 -15.04
CA GLN A 346 11.69 -25.20 -14.23
C GLN A 346 13.09 -24.70 -13.80
N ALA A 347 14.17 -25.19 -14.39
CA ALA A 347 15.52 -24.71 -14.07
C ALA A 347 15.80 -23.33 -14.70
N HIS A 348 16.43 -22.45 -13.92
CA HIS A 348 16.87 -21.13 -14.39
C HIS A 348 17.91 -21.28 -15.51
N SER A 349 17.75 -20.50 -16.58
CA SER A 349 18.71 -20.37 -17.68
C SER A 349 18.64 -18.98 -18.30
N VAL A 350 19.53 -18.67 -19.23
CA VAL A 350 19.49 -17.39 -19.98
C VAL A 350 18.17 -17.19 -20.73
N LEU A 351 17.47 -18.27 -21.08
CA LEU A 351 16.21 -18.23 -21.85
C LEU A 351 14.96 -18.32 -20.97
N GLN A 352 15.09 -18.59 -19.66
CA GLN A 352 13.95 -18.66 -18.75
C GLN A 352 14.35 -18.37 -17.31
N SER A 353 13.50 -17.63 -16.59
CA SER A 353 13.73 -17.32 -15.18
C SER A 353 13.78 -18.56 -14.28
N GLY A 354 13.13 -19.66 -14.68
CA GLY A 354 13.03 -20.90 -13.89
C GLY A 354 12.28 -20.71 -12.57
N GLY A 355 11.62 -21.75 -12.05
CA GLY A 355 10.72 -21.65 -10.90
C GLY A 355 9.28 -21.37 -11.30
N ASN A 356 8.51 -20.74 -10.41
CA ASN A 356 7.07 -20.54 -10.56
C ASN A 356 6.74 -19.31 -11.44
N MET A 357 6.48 -19.55 -12.73
CA MET A 357 6.06 -18.49 -13.67
C MET A 357 4.55 -18.26 -13.73
N GLU A 358 3.74 -19.05 -13.02
CA GLU A 358 2.29 -18.80 -12.91
C GLU A 358 2.04 -17.44 -12.24
N GLY A 359 1.15 -16.65 -12.83
CA GLY A 359 0.88 -15.27 -12.43
C GLY A 359 2.05 -14.28 -12.62
N LYS A 360 3.14 -14.63 -13.32
CA LYS A 360 4.28 -13.73 -13.55
C LYS A 360 4.34 -13.22 -14.98
N GLU A 361 4.88 -12.03 -15.15
CA GLU A 361 5.12 -11.45 -16.46
C GLU A 361 6.51 -11.80 -17.00
N THR A 362 6.57 -12.14 -18.29
CA THR A 362 7.84 -12.48 -18.97
C THR A 362 8.82 -11.30 -19.05
N ARG A 363 8.29 -10.06 -18.99
CA ARG A 363 9.06 -8.82 -18.92
C ARG A 363 9.94 -8.72 -17.67
N PHE A 364 9.50 -9.32 -16.58
CA PHE A 364 10.09 -9.15 -15.25
C PHE A 364 10.73 -10.45 -14.74
N GLY A 365 10.09 -11.59 -15.01
CA GLY A 365 10.49 -12.87 -14.45
C GLY A 365 10.33 -12.92 -12.93
N ILE A 366 10.83 -13.99 -12.31
CA ILE A 366 10.61 -14.24 -10.88
C ILE A 366 11.36 -13.27 -9.97
N ALA A 367 12.61 -12.92 -10.30
CA ALA A 367 13.42 -12.06 -9.45
C ALA A 367 12.80 -10.66 -9.28
N ALA A 368 12.37 -10.03 -10.38
CA ALA A 368 11.77 -8.70 -10.32
C ALA A 368 10.32 -8.73 -9.83
N SER A 369 9.55 -9.79 -10.12
CA SER A 369 8.19 -9.94 -9.57
C SER A 369 8.21 -10.13 -8.05
N ALA A 370 9.05 -11.04 -7.55
CA ALA A 370 9.22 -11.25 -6.10
C ALA A 370 9.69 -9.98 -5.39
N LEU A 371 10.61 -9.23 -6.00
CA LEU A 371 11.06 -7.96 -5.43
C LEU A 371 9.93 -6.92 -5.42
N PHE A 372 9.20 -6.77 -6.54
CA PHE A 372 8.09 -5.82 -6.64
C PHE A 372 6.99 -6.14 -5.62
N ASP A 373 6.58 -7.40 -5.49
CA ASP A 373 5.55 -7.78 -4.52
C ASP A 373 6.02 -7.64 -3.08
N ALA A 374 7.30 -7.88 -2.75
CA ALA A 374 7.81 -7.54 -1.43
C ALA A 374 7.79 -6.02 -1.19
N VAL A 375 8.15 -5.21 -2.20
CA VAL A 375 8.14 -3.74 -2.12
C VAL A 375 6.73 -3.23 -1.90
N THR A 376 5.76 -3.68 -2.68
CA THR A 376 4.38 -3.20 -2.61
C THR A 376 3.66 -3.64 -1.33
N THR A 377 3.96 -4.85 -0.83
CA THR A 377 3.34 -5.40 0.37
C THR A 377 4.00 -4.98 1.67
N THR A 378 5.24 -4.50 1.64
CA THR A 378 5.90 -3.94 2.83
C THR A 378 5.59 -2.44 3.01
N THR A 379 5.18 -1.77 1.93
CA THR A 379 4.99 -0.31 1.90
C THR A 379 3.53 0.09 1.85
N SER A 380 2.58 -0.81 2.09
CA SER A 380 1.16 -0.49 2.00
C SER A 380 0.79 0.14 0.64
N CYS A 381 1.50 -0.22 -0.43
CA CYS A 381 1.25 0.34 -1.77
C CYS A 381 0.09 -0.39 -2.42
N GLY A 382 0.18 -1.72 -2.56
CA GLY A 382 -0.88 -2.53 -3.15
C GLY A 382 -0.89 -2.63 -4.67
N ALA A 383 0.05 -1.97 -5.36
CA ALA A 383 0.33 -2.20 -6.77
C ALA A 383 0.78 -3.65 -6.98
N VAL A 384 0.28 -4.35 -8.01
CA VAL A 384 0.57 -5.77 -8.24
C VAL A 384 1.07 -5.95 -9.68
N ASN A 385 2.31 -6.42 -9.85
CA ASN A 385 2.88 -6.75 -11.16
C ASN A 385 2.89 -8.26 -11.46
N ALA A 386 2.52 -9.06 -10.47
CA ALA A 386 2.42 -10.51 -10.54
C ALA A 386 1.31 -10.99 -9.59
N MET A 387 0.43 -11.88 -10.07
CA MET A 387 -0.76 -12.27 -9.32
C MET A 387 -0.38 -13.10 -8.10
N ILE A 388 -0.64 -12.57 -6.89
CA ILE A 388 -0.18 -13.14 -5.62
C ILE A 388 -0.88 -14.47 -5.30
N ASP A 389 -2.12 -14.66 -5.75
CA ASP A 389 -2.85 -15.94 -5.67
C ASP A 389 -2.12 -17.09 -6.39
N SER A 390 -1.34 -16.75 -7.41
CA SER A 390 -0.55 -17.71 -8.19
C SER A 390 0.84 -17.99 -7.61
N PHE A 391 1.20 -17.39 -6.48
CA PHE A 391 2.49 -17.65 -5.84
C PHE A 391 2.51 -19.05 -5.22
N THR A 392 3.70 -19.57 -4.97
CA THR A 392 3.87 -20.73 -4.10
C THR A 392 3.29 -20.42 -2.70
N PRO A 393 2.89 -21.41 -1.90
CA PRO A 393 2.27 -21.14 -0.61
C PRO A 393 3.14 -20.30 0.33
N LEU A 394 4.45 -20.59 0.41
CA LEU A 394 5.40 -19.74 1.13
C LEU A 394 5.64 -18.39 0.42
N GLY A 395 5.58 -18.37 -0.91
CA GLY A 395 5.63 -17.15 -1.71
C GLY A 395 4.45 -16.22 -1.46
N GLY A 396 3.25 -16.72 -1.20
CA GLY A 396 2.08 -15.93 -0.80
C GLY A 396 2.09 -15.56 0.68
N LEU A 397 2.66 -16.41 1.55
CA LEU A 397 2.81 -16.15 2.98
C LEU A 397 3.71 -14.95 3.27
N VAL A 398 4.82 -14.79 2.56
CA VAL A 398 5.77 -13.70 2.87
C VAL A 398 5.16 -12.31 2.65
N PRO A 399 4.54 -11.98 1.50
CA PRO A 399 3.81 -10.73 1.30
C PRO A 399 2.68 -10.55 2.33
N MET A 400 1.92 -11.61 2.62
CA MET A 400 0.87 -11.57 3.65
C MET A 400 1.43 -11.23 5.03
N ALA A 401 2.56 -11.83 5.40
CA ALA A 401 3.24 -11.57 6.66
C ALA A 401 3.78 -10.14 6.72
N LEU A 402 4.37 -9.62 5.63
CA LEU A 402 4.85 -8.23 5.55
C LEU A 402 3.73 -7.23 5.85
N ILE A 403 2.53 -7.45 5.28
CA ILE A 403 1.34 -6.65 5.58
C ILE A 403 0.99 -6.77 7.08
N GLN A 404 0.96 -8.00 7.60
CA GLN A 404 0.59 -8.31 8.99
C GLN A 404 1.59 -7.87 10.06
N LEU A 405 2.81 -7.49 9.68
CA LEU A 405 3.73 -6.78 10.57
C LEU A 405 3.24 -5.34 10.87
N GLY A 406 2.13 -4.91 10.28
CA GLY A 406 1.50 -3.61 10.48
C GLY A 406 1.99 -2.54 9.53
N GLU A 407 2.53 -2.94 8.37
CA GLU A 407 3.05 -2.01 7.34
C GLU A 407 4.07 -1.02 7.90
N VAL A 408 4.98 -1.51 8.74
CA VAL A 408 5.98 -0.67 9.43
C VAL A 408 7.37 -0.73 8.78
N VAL A 409 7.63 -1.75 7.96
CA VAL A 409 8.93 -1.96 7.31
C VAL A 409 8.97 -1.11 6.04
N PHE A 410 9.58 0.07 6.10
CA PHE A 410 9.30 1.22 5.22
C PHE A 410 7.86 1.71 5.39
N GLY A 411 6.88 0.86 5.06
CA GLY A 411 5.47 1.12 5.23
C GLY A 411 4.92 2.20 4.31
N GLY A 412 3.61 2.45 4.44
CA GLY A 412 2.92 3.47 3.66
C GLY A 412 3.46 4.88 3.88
N VAL A 413 3.22 5.74 2.90
CA VAL A 413 3.62 7.14 2.91
C VAL A 413 3.04 7.86 4.14
N GLY A 414 3.92 8.10 5.10
CA GLY A 414 3.63 8.64 6.43
C GLY A 414 3.12 7.62 7.45
N SER A 415 2.18 6.73 7.08
CA SER A 415 1.67 5.70 8.00
C SER A 415 2.75 4.72 8.46
N GLY A 416 3.69 4.34 7.59
CA GLY A 416 4.80 3.46 7.89
C GLY A 416 5.76 4.01 8.94
N LEU A 417 6.19 5.27 8.80
CA LEU A 417 6.99 5.93 9.82
C LEU A 417 6.22 6.05 11.14
N ALA A 418 4.93 6.42 11.09
CA ALA A 418 4.11 6.53 12.28
C ALA A 418 4.00 5.19 13.02
N GLY A 419 3.70 4.11 12.30
CA GLY A 419 3.66 2.75 12.83
C GLY A 419 5.01 2.32 13.39
N MET A 420 6.11 2.56 12.67
CA MET A 420 7.46 2.24 13.16
C MET A 420 7.79 2.99 14.46
N LEU A 421 7.41 4.26 14.59
CA LEU A 421 7.60 5.02 15.83
C LEU A 421 6.73 4.49 16.97
N VAL A 422 5.51 4.03 16.69
CA VAL A 422 4.66 3.33 17.66
C VAL A 422 5.33 2.04 18.13
N PHE A 423 5.90 1.24 17.24
CA PHE A 423 6.67 0.05 17.61
C PHE A 423 7.98 0.38 18.35
N ALA A 424 8.65 1.48 18.01
CA ALA A 424 9.80 1.96 18.75
C ALA A 424 9.43 2.30 20.20
N LEU A 425 8.24 2.86 20.44
CA LEU A 425 7.71 3.08 21.79
C LEU A 425 7.45 1.76 22.53
N VAL A 426 6.90 0.74 21.87
CA VAL A 426 6.76 -0.61 22.45
C VAL A 426 8.14 -1.19 22.80
N ALA A 427 9.11 -1.07 21.90
CA ALA A 427 10.46 -1.59 22.10
C ALA A 427 11.15 -0.93 23.30
N VAL A 428 11.11 0.41 23.43
CA VAL A 428 11.66 1.06 24.63
C VAL A 428 10.85 0.79 25.89
N PHE A 429 9.54 0.53 25.77
CA PHE A 429 8.70 0.14 26.90
C PHE A 429 9.14 -1.21 27.47
N VAL A 430 9.25 -2.22 26.60
CA VAL A 430 9.75 -3.55 26.97
C VAL A 430 11.19 -3.48 27.48
N GLY A 431 12.07 -2.79 26.75
CA GLY A 431 13.48 -2.64 27.16
C GLY A 431 13.65 -1.91 28.50
N GLY A 432 12.86 -0.86 28.75
CA GLY A 432 12.86 -0.14 30.01
C GLY A 432 12.40 -1.01 31.18
N LEU A 433 11.32 -1.78 30.98
CA LEU A 433 10.84 -2.73 31.99
C LEU A 433 11.87 -3.82 32.31
N MET A 434 12.54 -4.38 31.31
CA MET A 434 13.58 -5.41 31.50
C MET A 434 14.77 -4.91 32.32
N ILE A 435 15.08 -3.61 32.25
CA ILE A 435 16.19 -2.97 32.99
C ILE A 435 15.69 -2.36 34.33
N GLY A 436 14.39 -2.40 34.59
CA GLY A 436 13.78 -1.82 35.80
C GLY A 436 13.78 -0.29 35.81
N ARG A 437 13.69 0.34 34.64
CA ARG A 437 13.72 1.81 34.46
C ARG A 437 12.45 2.32 33.77
N THR A 438 12.14 3.59 33.99
CA THR A 438 11.04 4.26 33.26
C THR A 438 11.38 4.30 31.77
N PRO A 439 10.50 3.81 30.89
CA PRO A 439 10.71 3.86 29.46
C PRO A 439 10.83 5.29 28.93
N GLU A 440 11.78 5.50 28.03
CA GLU A 440 12.07 6.79 27.43
C GLU A 440 12.49 6.60 25.98
N TYR A 441 11.96 7.42 25.07
CA TYR A 441 12.42 7.49 23.68
C TYR A 441 12.76 8.94 23.34
N VAL A 442 14.00 9.18 22.91
CA VAL A 442 14.49 10.51 22.47
C VAL A 442 14.24 11.62 23.51
N GLY A 443 14.50 11.34 24.80
CA GLY A 443 14.31 12.33 25.87
C GLY A 443 12.87 12.48 26.35
N LYS A 444 11.91 11.70 25.82
CA LYS A 444 10.49 11.74 26.19
C LYS A 444 10.12 10.50 26.99
N LYS A 445 9.61 10.70 28.21
CA LYS A 445 9.07 9.62 29.03
C LYS A 445 7.80 9.06 28.39
N VAL A 446 7.72 7.74 28.32
CA VAL A 446 6.53 7.02 27.87
C VAL A 446 5.66 6.73 29.09
N GLU A 447 4.45 7.27 29.09
CA GLU A 447 3.52 7.20 30.23
C GLU A 447 2.29 6.35 29.88
N ALA A 448 1.44 6.11 30.88
CA ALA A 448 0.27 5.25 30.74
C ALA A 448 -0.69 5.71 29.62
N PHE A 449 -0.84 7.02 29.41
CA PHE A 449 -1.66 7.54 28.31
C PHE A 449 -1.07 7.16 26.94
N ASP A 450 0.24 7.34 26.76
CA ASP A 450 0.92 7.01 25.50
C ASP A 450 0.80 5.52 25.20
N MET A 451 1.02 4.67 26.21
CA MET A 451 0.92 3.23 26.04
C MET A 451 -0.50 2.78 25.71
N LYS A 452 -1.55 3.44 26.23
CA LYS A 452 -2.93 3.16 25.79
C LYS A 452 -3.12 3.49 24.32
N MET A 453 -2.61 4.61 23.83
CA MET A 453 -2.71 4.99 22.41
C MET A 453 -1.91 4.03 21.51
N VAL A 454 -0.70 3.67 21.94
CA VAL A 454 0.15 2.67 21.28
C VAL A 454 -0.55 1.31 21.21
N SER A 455 -1.12 0.84 22.32
CA SER A 455 -1.85 -0.44 22.34
C SER A 455 -3.06 -0.43 21.41
N ILE A 456 -3.84 0.66 21.35
CA ILE A 456 -4.96 0.78 20.41
C ILE A 456 -4.44 0.70 18.97
N ALA A 457 -3.40 1.47 18.63
CA ALA A 457 -2.84 1.49 17.29
C ALA A 457 -2.30 0.11 16.84
N VAL A 458 -1.67 -0.64 17.73
CA VAL A 458 -1.09 -1.96 17.41
C VAL A 458 -2.15 -3.08 17.38
N LEU A 459 -3.13 -3.06 18.28
CA LEU A 459 -4.10 -4.16 18.43
C LEU A 459 -5.32 -4.03 17.52
N LEU A 460 -5.62 -2.83 17.02
CA LEU A 460 -6.79 -2.61 16.17
C LEU A 460 -6.69 -3.42 14.87
N MET A 461 -5.54 -3.40 14.21
CA MET A 461 -5.35 -4.09 12.94
C MET A 461 -5.54 -5.62 13.07
N PRO A 462 -4.85 -6.34 13.98
CA PRO A 462 -5.06 -7.77 14.13
C PRO A 462 -6.52 -8.13 14.48
N ALA A 463 -7.19 -7.31 15.29
CA ALA A 463 -8.60 -7.51 15.60
C ALA A 463 -9.49 -7.41 14.34
N LEU A 464 -9.28 -6.39 13.51
CA LEU A 464 -10.04 -6.23 12.25
C LEU A 464 -9.81 -7.40 11.29
N VAL A 465 -8.55 -7.82 11.12
CA VAL A 465 -8.20 -8.94 10.23
C VAL A 465 -8.86 -10.24 10.70
N LEU A 466 -8.66 -10.60 11.97
CA LEU A 466 -9.15 -11.88 12.51
C LEU A 466 -10.67 -11.91 12.60
N LEU A 467 -11.32 -10.83 13.02
CA LEU A 467 -12.79 -10.77 13.10
C LEU A 467 -13.44 -10.76 11.71
N GLY A 468 -12.88 -9.99 10.76
CA GLY A 468 -13.38 -9.96 9.38
C GLY A 468 -13.24 -11.31 8.69
N THR A 469 -12.08 -11.96 8.83
CA THR A 469 -11.83 -13.30 8.30
C THR A 469 -12.75 -14.32 8.95
N ALA A 470 -12.86 -14.32 10.29
CA ALA A 470 -13.74 -15.24 11.01
C ALA A 470 -15.20 -15.11 10.58
N LEU A 471 -15.67 -13.89 10.34
CA LEU A 471 -17.03 -13.67 9.82
C LEU A 471 -17.19 -14.20 8.40
N ALA A 472 -16.25 -13.91 7.49
CA ALA A 472 -16.35 -14.31 6.10
C ALA A 472 -16.32 -15.83 5.89
N VAL A 473 -15.56 -16.57 6.71
CA VAL A 473 -15.45 -18.03 6.57
C VAL A 473 -16.65 -18.81 7.14
N VAL A 474 -17.54 -18.17 7.92
CA VAL A 474 -18.71 -18.83 8.53
C VAL A 474 -20.04 -18.45 7.88
N VAL A 475 -20.07 -17.43 7.02
CA VAL A 475 -21.30 -16.97 6.36
C VAL A 475 -21.31 -17.36 4.88
N PRO A 476 -22.45 -17.83 4.34
CA PRO A 476 -22.53 -18.22 2.92
C PRO A 476 -22.14 -17.10 1.96
N ALA A 477 -22.43 -15.84 2.31
CA ALA A 477 -22.10 -14.68 1.48
C ALA A 477 -20.58 -14.43 1.37
N GLY A 478 -19.78 -14.79 2.38
CA GLY A 478 -18.33 -14.68 2.32
C GLY A 478 -17.71 -15.82 1.52
N LEU A 479 -18.26 -17.03 1.61
CA LEU A 479 -17.75 -18.18 0.87
C LEU A 479 -18.13 -18.18 -0.62
N ALA A 480 -19.06 -17.33 -1.05
CA ALA A 480 -19.61 -17.34 -2.40
C ALA A 480 -18.62 -16.92 -3.50
N GLY A 481 -17.56 -16.19 -3.15
CA GLY A 481 -16.58 -15.63 -4.10
C GLY A 481 -15.31 -16.45 -4.29
N LEU A 482 -15.15 -17.58 -3.59
CA LEU A 482 -13.92 -18.38 -3.61
C LEU A 482 -13.64 -18.97 -5.00
N ALA A 483 -12.42 -18.81 -5.49
CA ALA A 483 -11.96 -19.44 -6.73
C ALA A 483 -11.20 -20.74 -6.45
N ASN A 484 -10.26 -20.70 -5.51
CA ASN A 484 -9.45 -21.86 -5.16
C ASN A 484 -10.02 -22.62 -3.94
N PRO A 485 -10.09 -23.97 -3.97
CA PRO A 485 -10.61 -24.75 -2.85
C PRO A 485 -9.57 -24.92 -1.73
N GLY A 486 -10.04 -25.40 -0.57
CA GLY A 486 -9.17 -25.86 0.52
C GLY A 486 -8.44 -24.73 1.25
N ALA A 487 -7.18 -24.98 1.61
CA ALA A 487 -6.38 -24.05 2.41
C ALA A 487 -6.07 -22.75 1.65
N HIS A 488 -5.93 -22.82 0.32
CA HIS A 488 -5.70 -21.64 -0.50
C HIS A 488 -6.90 -20.68 -0.48
N GLY A 489 -8.13 -21.21 -0.57
CA GLY A 489 -9.34 -20.40 -0.43
C GLY A 489 -9.48 -19.71 0.94
N PHE A 490 -8.99 -20.34 2.01
CA PHE A 490 -8.88 -19.64 3.30
C PHE A 490 -7.85 -18.50 3.21
N SER A 491 -6.70 -18.73 2.60
CA SER A 491 -5.66 -17.71 2.38
C SER A 491 -6.18 -16.54 1.55
N GLU A 492 -6.99 -16.76 0.51
CA GLU A 492 -7.66 -15.71 -0.29
C GLU A 492 -8.48 -14.76 0.59
N ILE A 493 -9.37 -15.30 1.43
CA ILE A 493 -10.21 -14.52 2.33
C ILE A 493 -9.36 -13.79 3.37
N PHE A 494 -8.42 -14.53 3.98
CA PHE A 494 -7.55 -14.00 5.03
C PHE A 494 -6.66 -12.87 4.50
N TYR A 495 -6.15 -12.99 3.27
CA TYR A 495 -5.37 -11.97 2.59
C TYR A 495 -6.20 -10.73 2.29
N ALA A 496 -7.44 -10.88 1.81
CA ALA A 496 -8.33 -9.75 1.53
C ALA A 496 -8.56 -8.87 2.77
N PHE A 497 -8.88 -9.49 3.92
CA PHE A 497 -9.03 -8.73 5.18
C PHE A 497 -7.70 -8.22 5.74
N THR A 498 -6.60 -8.96 5.54
CA THR A 498 -5.25 -8.53 5.90
C THR A 498 -4.87 -7.24 5.18
N SER A 499 -5.03 -7.21 3.86
CA SER A 499 -4.74 -6.06 3.01
C SER A 499 -5.66 -4.87 3.32
N ALA A 500 -6.97 -5.11 3.41
CA ALA A 500 -7.94 -4.06 3.73
C ALA A 500 -7.68 -3.41 5.11
N ALA A 501 -7.43 -4.20 6.15
CA ALA A 501 -7.24 -3.68 7.52
C ALA A 501 -5.92 -2.90 7.68
N ASN A 502 -4.90 -3.23 6.88
CA ASN A 502 -3.62 -2.54 6.86
C ASN A 502 -3.55 -1.44 5.80
N ASN A 503 -4.65 -1.20 5.08
CA ASN A 503 -4.70 -0.26 3.97
C ASN A 503 -3.67 -0.53 2.88
N ASN A 504 -3.29 -1.79 2.64
CA ASN A 504 -2.30 -2.14 1.62
C ASN A 504 -2.84 -1.97 0.20
N GLY A 505 -3.94 -2.64 -0.14
CA GLY A 505 -4.54 -2.58 -1.47
C GLY A 505 -4.29 -3.78 -2.36
N SER A 506 -3.20 -4.52 -2.11
CA SER A 506 -2.93 -5.75 -2.85
C SER A 506 -4.03 -6.78 -2.61
N ALA A 507 -4.26 -7.63 -3.60
CA ALA A 507 -5.16 -8.76 -3.47
C ALA A 507 -4.50 -9.99 -4.09
N PHE A 508 -4.90 -11.16 -3.59
CA PHE A 508 -4.68 -12.40 -4.32
C PHE A 508 -5.36 -12.32 -5.71
N ALA A 509 -6.56 -11.74 -5.76
CA ALA A 509 -7.38 -11.58 -6.97
C ALA A 509 -8.02 -12.87 -7.52
N GLY A 510 -7.83 -14.02 -6.86
CA GLY A 510 -8.69 -15.21 -7.04
C GLY A 510 -10.10 -15.02 -6.46
N LEU A 511 -10.20 -14.36 -5.30
CA LEU A 511 -11.47 -14.10 -4.62
C LEU A 511 -12.31 -13.05 -5.36
N SER A 512 -13.52 -13.43 -5.76
CA SER A 512 -14.51 -12.49 -6.29
C SER A 512 -15.12 -11.65 -5.16
N VAL A 513 -14.71 -10.38 -5.08
CA VAL A 513 -15.10 -9.46 -4.01
C VAL A 513 -16.13 -8.41 -4.40
N ASN A 514 -16.55 -8.35 -5.67
CA ASN A 514 -17.59 -7.43 -6.12
C ASN A 514 -18.98 -7.93 -5.74
N THR A 515 -19.22 -7.97 -4.43
CA THR A 515 -20.48 -8.38 -3.82
C THR A 515 -20.82 -7.39 -2.71
N PRO A 516 -22.11 -7.18 -2.40
CA PRO A 516 -22.48 -6.29 -1.30
C PRO A 516 -21.85 -6.67 0.05
N PHE A 517 -21.58 -7.96 0.28
CA PHE A 517 -20.93 -8.45 1.49
C PHE A 517 -19.49 -7.94 1.60
N TYR A 518 -18.66 -8.22 0.59
CA TYR A 518 -17.25 -7.82 0.59
C TYR A 518 -17.10 -6.30 0.43
N ASN A 519 -17.89 -5.68 -0.44
CA ASN A 519 -17.88 -4.23 -0.64
C ASN A 519 -18.19 -3.47 0.66
N GLY A 520 -19.19 -3.94 1.41
CA GLY A 520 -19.52 -3.38 2.72
C GLY A 520 -18.43 -3.62 3.77
N TRP A 521 -18.07 -4.89 4.02
CA TRP A 521 -17.16 -5.25 5.11
C TRP A 521 -15.72 -4.79 4.90
N LEU A 522 -15.17 -4.94 3.69
CA LEU A 522 -13.82 -4.43 3.38
C LEU A 522 -13.81 -2.90 3.48
N GLY A 523 -14.87 -2.22 3.03
CA GLY A 523 -15.01 -0.77 3.20
C GLY A 523 -14.93 -0.34 4.66
N VAL A 524 -15.71 -0.99 5.54
CA VAL A 524 -15.67 -0.72 6.99
C VAL A 524 -14.28 -0.99 7.57
N VAL A 525 -13.68 -2.13 7.22
CA VAL A 525 -12.35 -2.52 7.72
C VAL A 525 -11.27 -1.53 7.29
N MET A 526 -11.26 -1.07 6.04
CA MET A 526 -10.32 -0.04 5.55
C MET A 526 -10.45 1.28 6.33
N LEU A 527 -11.69 1.70 6.60
CA LEU A 527 -11.97 2.94 7.34
C LEU A 527 -11.42 2.88 8.77
N PHE A 528 -11.68 1.79 9.49
CA PHE A 528 -11.16 1.60 10.84
C PHE A 528 -9.65 1.37 10.86
N GLY A 529 -9.11 0.62 9.89
CA GLY A 529 -7.67 0.41 9.72
C GLY A 529 -6.91 1.72 9.58
N ARG A 530 -7.44 2.68 8.82
CA ARG A 530 -6.80 3.97 8.59
C ARG A 530 -7.01 4.94 9.75
N PHE A 531 -8.27 5.33 9.98
CA PHE A 531 -8.57 6.43 10.89
C PHE A 531 -8.52 6.01 12.36
N GLY A 532 -8.80 4.74 12.64
CA GLY A 532 -8.66 4.17 13.98
C GLY A 532 -7.20 4.08 14.44
N VAL A 533 -6.22 4.13 13.52
CA VAL A 533 -4.79 4.22 13.83
C VAL A 533 -4.30 5.67 13.79
N MET A 534 -4.74 6.49 12.82
CA MET A 534 -4.34 7.90 12.72
C MET A 534 -4.73 8.73 13.96
N VAL A 535 -5.93 8.53 14.50
CA VAL A 535 -6.41 9.33 15.64
C VAL A 535 -5.58 9.07 16.92
N PRO A 536 -5.33 7.81 17.36
CA PRO A 536 -4.41 7.53 18.46
C PRO A 536 -2.99 8.06 18.21
N THR A 537 -2.49 7.99 16.98
CA THR A 537 -1.18 8.54 16.61
C THR A 537 -1.12 10.05 16.79
N LEU A 538 -2.16 10.80 16.39
CA LEU A 538 -2.24 12.24 16.63
C LEU A 538 -2.36 12.55 18.12
N ALA A 539 -3.14 11.76 18.87
CA ALA A 539 -3.23 11.91 20.32
C ALA A 539 -1.87 11.70 21.02
N LEU A 540 -1.12 10.71 20.57
CA LEU A 540 0.26 10.46 20.99
C LEU A 540 1.17 11.64 20.66
N ALA A 541 1.10 12.18 19.44
CA ALA A 541 1.85 13.36 19.03
C ALA A 541 1.61 14.57 19.97
N GLY A 542 0.34 14.83 20.31
CA GLY A 542 -0.04 15.90 21.24
C GLY A 542 0.45 15.66 22.67
N SER A 543 0.38 14.42 23.16
CA SER A 543 0.91 14.04 24.48
C SER A 543 2.43 14.26 24.55
N LEU A 544 3.15 13.80 23.51
CA LEU A 544 4.60 13.92 23.44
C LEU A 544 5.05 15.38 23.34
N ALA A 545 4.37 16.21 22.55
CA ALA A 545 4.71 17.63 22.40
C ALA A 545 4.69 18.38 23.74
N ALA A 546 3.72 18.06 24.60
CA ALA A 546 3.53 18.71 25.90
C ALA A 546 4.63 18.36 26.92
N LYS A 547 5.39 17.29 26.69
CA LYS A 547 6.42 16.80 27.62
C LYS A 547 7.71 17.59 27.53
N LYS A 548 8.38 17.73 28.68
CA LYS A 548 9.77 18.22 28.77
C LYS A 548 10.74 17.18 28.21
N ARG A 549 11.83 17.64 27.58
CA ARG A 549 12.95 16.78 27.19
C ARG A 549 13.83 16.53 28.40
N ILE A 550 14.19 15.27 28.63
CA ILE A 550 15.11 14.84 29.68
C ILE A 550 16.50 14.61 29.07
N PRO A 551 17.59 15.13 29.68
CA PRO A 551 18.95 14.82 29.26
C PRO A 551 19.28 13.34 29.44
N ALA A 552 20.10 12.79 28.55
CA ALA A 552 20.58 11.42 28.70
C ALA A 552 21.44 11.28 29.97
N GLY A 553 21.15 10.25 30.78
CA GLY A 553 21.91 9.90 31.97
C GLY A 553 22.41 8.45 31.92
N GLY A 554 23.08 7.99 32.97
CA GLY A 554 23.65 6.63 33.04
C GLY A 554 22.62 5.47 32.97
N GLY A 555 21.33 5.77 33.13
CA GLY A 555 20.22 4.81 32.99
C GLY A 555 19.44 4.91 31.68
N THR A 556 19.83 5.80 30.77
CA THR A 556 19.15 5.97 29.48
C THR A 556 19.62 4.90 28.50
N LEU A 557 18.68 4.10 27.95
CA LEU A 557 18.98 3.11 26.92
C LEU A 557 19.32 3.82 25.59
N PRO A 558 20.47 3.53 24.95
CA PRO A 558 20.79 4.10 23.64
C PRO A 558 19.87 3.52 22.54
N THR A 559 19.06 4.36 21.91
CA THR A 559 18.05 3.94 20.91
C THR A 559 18.52 4.04 19.45
N HIS A 560 19.82 3.97 19.21
CA HIS A 560 20.40 4.06 17.86
C HIS A 560 21.53 3.06 17.60
N GLY A 561 21.81 2.16 18.56
CA GLY A 561 22.84 1.14 18.44
C GLY A 561 22.31 -0.20 17.93
N PRO A 562 23.19 -1.16 17.59
CA PRO A 562 22.79 -2.50 17.14
C PRO A 562 21.85 -3.20 18.11
N LEU A 563 22.04 -3.03 19.42
CA LEU A 563 21.16 -3.62 20.44
C LEU A 563 19.70 -3.14 20.30
N PHE A 564 19.50 -1.83 20.10
CA PHE A 564 18.15 -1.28 19.92
C PHE A 564 17.54 -1.73 18.59
N ILE A 565 18.34 -1.77 17.51
CA ILE A 565 17.90 -2.27 16.21
C ILE A 565 17.41 -3.72 16.34
N SER A 566 18.20 -4.59 17.00
CA SER A 566 17.81 -5.99 17.25
C SER A 566 16.58 -6.10 18.14
N LEU A 567 16.46 -5.28 19.19
CA LEU A 567 15.29 -5.26 20.06
C LEU A 567 14.03 -4.85 19.29
N LEU A 568 14.12 -3.81 18.46
CA LEU A 568 13.02 -3.32 17.64
C LEU A 568 12.56 -4.38 16.63
N ILE A 569 13.51 -5.00 15.91
CA ILE A 569 13.22 -6.13 15.00
C ILE A 569 12.56 -7.28 15.78
N GLY A 570 13.10 -7.64 16.94
CA GLY A 570 12.56 -8.72 17.76
C GLY A 570 11.12 -8.47 18.21
N VAL A 571 10.81 -7.27 18.69
CA VAL A 571 9.45 -6.87 19.09
C VAL A 571 8.50 -6.89 17.89
N LEU A 572 8.94 -6.36 16.75
CA LEU A 572 8.15 -6.31 15.52
C LEU A 572 7.79 -7.72 15.04
N LEU A 573 8.77 -8.63 14.96
CA LEU A 573 8.55 -10.01 14.53
C LEU A 573 7.72 -10.80 15.55
N LEU A 574 7.94 -10.60 16.84
CA LEU A 574 7.20 -11.30 17.89
C LEU A 574 5.72 -10.92 17.88
N VAL A 575 5.42 -9.61 17.86
CA VAL A 575 4.03 -9.12 17.84
C VAL A 575 3.32 -9.58 16.57
N GLY A 576 3.97 -9.49 15.41
CA GLY A 576 3.40 -9.97 14.15
C GLY A 576 3.15 -11.48 14.17
N ALA A 577 4.17 -12.28 14.47
CA ALA A 577 4.04 -13.74 14.44
C ALA A 577 3.00 -14.26 15.44
N LEU A 578 3.01 -13.79 16.70
CA LEU A 578 2.12 -14.34 17.73
C LEU A 578 0.64 -14.06 17.47
N ASN A 579 0.30 -13.00 16.74
CA ASN A 579 -1.09 -12.68 16.42
C ASN A 579 -1.67 -13.55 15.31
N PHE A 580 -0.85 -13.97 14.34
CA PHE A 580 -1.34 -14.60 13.09
C PHE A 580 -0.87 -16.04 12.88
N PHE A 581 0.08 -16.54 13.66
CA PHE A 581 0.61 -17.90 13.50
C PHE A 581 -0.47 -19.00 13.44
N PRO A 582 -1.54 -18.99 14.27
CA PRO A 582 -2.61 -19.98 14.14
C PRO A 582 -3.32 -19.91 12.78
N ALA A 583 -3.57 -18.72 12.26
CA ALA A 583 -4.21 -18.53 10.94
C ALA A 583 -3.28 -18.95 9.80
N TRP A 584 -1.97 -18.66 9.88
CA TRP A 584 -0.99 -19.17 8.92
C TRP A 584 -0.96 -20.70 8.86
N GLY A 585 -1.13 -21.34 10.02
CA GLY A 585 -1.23 -22.80 10.13
C GLY A 585 -2.40 -23.40 9.34
N LEU A 586 -3.52 -22.67 9.24
CA LEU A 586 -4.75 -23.12 8.55
C LEU A 586 -4.77 -22.80 7.05
N GLY A 587 -3.93 -21.86 6.60
CA GLY A 587 -3.82 -21.45 5.20
C GLY A 587 -2.50 -21.88 4.56
N PRO A 588 -1.55 -20.95 4.35
CA PRO A 588 -0.39 -21.20 3.51
C PRO A 588 0.58 -22.26 4.05
N ILE A 589 0.67 -22.45 5.39
CA ILE A 589 1.58 -23.47 5.95
C ILE A 589 1.07 -24.88 5.63
N VAL A 590 -0.22 -25.15 5.83
CA VAL A 590 -0.76 -26.48 5.52
C VAL A 590 -0.79 -26.71 4.00
N GLU A 591 -1.01 -25.67 3.20
CA GLU A 591 -0.91 -25.75 1.74
C GLU A 591 0.50 -26.11 1.27
N GLN A 592 1.54 -25.47 1.84
CA GLN A 592 2.94 -25.85 1.60
C GLN A 592 3.19 -27.32 1.95
N LEU A 593 2.68 -27.79 3.09
CA LEU A 593 2.83 -29.18 3.50
C LEU A 593 2.03 -30.15 2.63
N GLN A 594 1.00 -29.70 1.89
CA GLN A 594 0.23 -30.54 0.96
C GLN A 594 0.90 -30.62 -0.41
N LEU A 595 1.45 -29.50 -0.90
CA LEU A 595 2.05 -29.42 -2.24
C LEU A 595 3.39 -30.17 -2.34
N TRP A 596 4.13 -30.35 -1.23
CA TRP A 596 5.41 -31.06 -1.17
C TRP A 596 5.33 -32.44 -0.49
N LYS A 597 4.16 -33.08 -0.51
CA LYS A 597 4.03 -34.53 -0.22
C LYS A 597 4.44 -35.35 -1.43
#